data_AF-A0A6P1W7K3-F1
#
_entry.id   AF-A0A6P1W7K3-F1
#
_cell.length_a   1.000
_cell.length_b   1.000
_cell.length_c   1.000
_cell.angle_alpha   90.00
_cell.angle_beta   90.00
_cell.angle_gamma   90.00
#
_symmetry.space_group_name_H-M   'P 1'
#
loop_
_entity.id
_entity.type
_entity.pdbx_description
1 polymer ?
#
loop_
_entity_poly.entity_id
_entity_poly.type
_entity_poly.pdbx_seq_one_letter_code
_entity_poly.pdbx_strand_id
1 'polypeptide(L)'
;MKKTIQLLFGLMALSLVSVANPTPPKAKEVTYKVDTQQSRLVWTGKKVTGEHTGLAPISSGSLLLAGDRLKSGTFEVNLKALTVSDLTDADKNAKLVGHLKNDDFFGVEKYPTARLAIASVTPTGDGKYSLEGKLTIKGITHDIKFPAQLKTESGKLTATAKLTVDRTKYGINYGSKSFFETIGDKAIYDDFTLDVTVVAIPSNAVASR
;
A
#
# COMPACT_ATOMS: atom_id res chain seq x y z
N MET A 1 -7.66 -91.79 -6.85
CA MET A 1 -6.89 -90.61 -6.40
C MET A 1 -6.76 -89.64 -7.57
N LYS A 2 -6.83 -88.33 -7.28
CA LYS A 2 -6.70 -87.12 -8.14
C LYS A 2 -8.01 -86.31 -8.23
N LYS A 3 -8.14 -85.36 -7.29
CA LYS A 3 -9.15 -84.29 -7.28
C LYS A 3 -8.64 -83.15 -8.16
N THR A 4 -9.42 -82.72 -9.15
CA THR A 4 -9.13 -81.54 -9.97
C THR A 4 -9.86 -80.34 -9.36
N ILE A 5 -9.12 -79.37 -8.83
CA ILE A 5 -9.65 -78.10 -8.34
C ILE A 5 -9.62 -77.11 -9.50
N GLN A 6 -10.79 -76.66 -9.94
CA GLN A 6 -10.93 -75.53 -10.87
C GLN A 6 -10.85 -74.23 -10.07
N LEU A 7 -9.80 -73.43 -10.31
CA LEU A 7 -9.71 -72.05 -9.81
C LEU A 7 -10.39 -71.12 -10.84
N LEU A 8 -11.58 -70.60 -10.51
CA LEU A 8 -12.15 -69.45 -11.21
C LEU A 8 -11.54 -68.17 -10.62
N PHE A 9 -10.75 -67.45 -11.42
CA PHE A 9 -10.36 -66.07 -11.12
C PHE A 9 -11.54 -65.15 -11.49
N GLY A 10 -12.29 -64.69 -10.49
CA GLY A 10 -13.27 -63.62 -10.64
C GLY A 10 -12.56 -62.29 -10.81
N LEU A 11 -12.67 -61.68 -11.99
CA LEU A 11 -12.16 -60.35 -12.29
C LEU A 11 -13.09 -59.30 -11.67
N MET A 12 -12.77 -58.82 -10.47
CA MET A 12 -13.51 -57.73 -9.83
C MET A 12 -13.06 -56.40 -10.43
N ALA A 13 -13.84 -55.86 -11.37
CA ALA A 13 -13.63 -54.53 -11.93
C ALA A 13 -13.98 -53.48 -10.86
N LEU A 14 -12.96 -52.85 -10.27
CA LEU A 14 -13.11 -51.75 -9.32
C LEU A 14 -13.36 -50.45 -10.11
N SER A 15 -14.63 -50.07 -10.27
CA SER A 15 -14.99 -48.80 -10.88
C SER A 15 -14.64 -47.64 -9.94
N LEU A 16 -13.58 -46.88 -10.26
CA LEU A 16 -13.23 -45.62 -9.60
C LEU A 16 -14.31 -44.58 -9.90
N VAL A 17 -15.16 -44.31 -8.92
CA VAL A 17 -16.11 -43.19 -8.98
C VAL A 17 -15.34 -41.94 -8.57
N SER A 18 -15.00 -41.07 -9.53
CA SER A 18 -14.47 -39.73 -9.23
C SER A 18 -15.55 -38.90 -8.54
N VAL A 19 -15.51 -38.85 -7.21
CA VAL A 19 -16.23 -37.84 -6.43
C VAL A 19 -15.58 -36.48 -6.71
N ALA A 20 -16.21 -35.69 -7.56
CA ALA A 20 -15.84 -34.29 -7.75
C ALA A 20 -16.13 -33.54 -6.44
N ASN A 21 -15.07 -33.15 -5.70
CA ASN A 21 -15.24 -32.29 -4.54
C ASN A 21 -15.83 -30.94 -5.00
N PRO A 22 -16.98 -30.50 -4.46
CA PRO A 22 -17.54 -29.21 -4.81
C PRO A 22 -16.56 -28.10 -4.41
N THR A 23 -16.23 -27.23 -5.36
CA THR A 23 -15.39 -26.07 -5.11
C THR A 23 -16.09 -25.14 -4.10
N PRO A 24 -15.41 -24.68 -3.03
CA PRO A 24 -16.02 -23.75 -2.08
C PRO A 24 -16.53 -22.49 -2.79
N PRO A 25 -17.71 -21.97 -2.42
CA PRO A 25 -18.24 -20.75 -3.03
C PRO A 25 -17.27 -19.58 -2.81
N LYS A 26 -16.97 -18.85 -3.89
CA LYS A 26 -16.11 -17.67 -3.86
C LYS A 26 -16.77 -16.59 -2.99
N ALA A 27 -16.03 -16.04 -2.02
CA ALA A 27 -16.54 -14.98 -1.16
C ALA A 27 -16.96 -13.75 -1.99
N LYS A 28 -18.07 -13.10 -1.58
CA LYS A 28 -18.58 -11.89 -2.23
C LYS A 28 -17.55 -10.77 -2.14
N GLU A 29 -17.30 -10.11 -3.26
CA GLU A 29 -16.37 -8.99 -3.35
C GLU A 29 -17.11 -7.65 -3.15
N VAL A 30 -16.53 -6.75 -2.36
CA VAL A 30 -17.06 -5.41 -2.06
C VAL A 30 -15.95 -4.38 -2.21
N THR A 31 -16.21 -3.35 -3.03
CA THR A 31 -15.30 -2.21 -3.18
C THR A 31 -15.63 -1.14 -2.15
N TYR A 32 -14.63 -0.77 -1.35
CA TYR A 32 -14.64 0.36 -0.44
C TYR A 32 -13.95 1.56 -1.10
N LYS A 33 -14.64 2.69 -1.19
CA LYS A 33 -14.09 3.95 -1.69
C LYS A 33 -13.46 4.71 -0.52
N VAL A 34 -12.25 5.21 -0.71
CA VAL A 34 -11.55 6.03 0.30
C VAL A 34 -12.31 7.34 0.53
N ASP A 35 -12.60 7.63 1.79
CA ASP A 35 -13.03 8.93 2.27
C ASP A 35 -11.77 9.78 2.49
N THR A 36 -11.50 10.68 1.55
CA THR A 36 -10.28 11.50 1.54
C THR A 36 -10.28 12.56 2.63
N GLN A 37 -11.44 12.94 3.17
CA GLN A 37 -11.54 13.91 4.26
C GLN A 37 -11.24 13.28 5.62
N GLN A 38 -11.57 11.99 5.78
CA GLN A 38 -11.28 11.23 7.01
C GLN A 38 -9.95 10.48 6.95
N SER A 39 -9.32 10.40 5.78
CA SER A 39 -8.01 9.79 5.59
C SER A 39 -6.88 10.79 5.77
N ARG A 40 -5.71 10.30 6.18
CA ARG A 40 -4.55 11.12 6.47
C ARG A 40 -3.26 10.39 6.11
N LEU A 41 -2.34 11.11 5.50
CA LEU A 41 -0.97 10.65 5.24
C LEU A 41 -0.02 11.73 5.74
N VAL A 42 0.81 11.36 6.70
CA VAL A 42 1.88 12.18 7.25
C VAL A 42 3.20 11.70 6.68
N TRP A 43 4.00 12.62 6.15
CA TRP A 43 5.38 12.34 5.74
C TRP A 43 6.35 12.87 6.79
N THR A 44 7.47 12.18 6.96
CA THR A 44 8.59 12.62 7.80
C THR A 44 9.90 12.44 7.05
N GLY A 45 10.63 13.54 6.84
CA GLY A 45 11.97 13.55 6.26
C GLY A 45 13.00 14.01 7.28
N LYS A 46 14.19 13.41 7.28
CA LYS A 46 15.23 13.70 8.27
C LYS A 46 16.53 14.15 7.63
N LYS A 47 17.23 15.02 8.35
CA LYS A 47 18.62 15.40 8.14
C LYS A 47 19.44 14.98 9.35
N VAL A 48 20.76 15.10 9.26
CA VAL A 48 21.66 14.89 10.40
C VAL A 48 21.30 15.81 11.58
N THR A 49 20.85 17.03 11.29
CA THR A 49 20.59 18.08 12.29
C THR A 49 19.13 18.24 12.71
N GLY A 50 18.22 17.40 12.24
CA GLY A 50 16.80 17.54 12.56
C GLY A 50 15.87 16.83 11.59
N GLU A 51 14.57 17.04 11.74
CA GLU A 51 13.53 16.45 10.89
C GLU A 51 12.43 17.45 10.58
N HIS A 52 11.68 17.18 9.51
CA HIS A 52 10.47 17.90 9.15
C HIS A 52 9.33 16.93 8.89
N THR A 53 8.11 17.40 9.16
CA THR A 53 6.90 16.63 8.93
C THR A 53 5.86 17.44 8.20
N GLY A 54 4.94 16.76 7.54
CA GLY A 54 3.83 17.43 6.90
C GLY A 54 2.80 16.47 6.34
N LEU A 55 1.85 17.01 5.58
CA LEU A 55 0.79 16.23 4.96
C LEU A 55 1.05 16.09 3.46
N ALA A 56 0.74 14.92 2.92
CA ALA A 56 0.55 14.73 1.48
C ALA A 56 -0.85 14.16 1.27
N PRO A 57 -1.85 15.00 0.92
CA PRO A 57 -3.25 14.58 0.90
C PRO A 57 -3.51 13.42 -0.06
N ILE A 58 -4.30 12.43 0.40
CA ILE A 58 -4.81 11.35 -0.45
C ILE A 58 -5.94 11.94 -1.29
N SER A 59 -5.82 11.92 -2.62
CA SER A 59 -6.82 12.47 -3.53
C SER A 59 -7.86 11.46 -3.98
N SER A 60 -7.51 10.19 -4.00
CA SER A 60 -8.43 9.10 -4.32
C SER A 60 -7.89 7.77 -3.83
N GLY A 61 -8.77 6.79 -3.74
CA GLY A 61 -8.37 5.41 -3.54
C GLY A 61 -9.55 4.46 -3.45
N SER A 62 -9.24 3.18 -3.58
CA SER A 62 -10.21 2.10 -3.42
C SER A 62 -9.56 0.88 -2.81
N LEU A 63 -10.35 0.09 -2.08
CA LEU A 63 -9.95 -1.17 -1.47
C LEU A 63 -10.98 -2.23 -1.87
N LEU A 64 -10.51 -3.39 -2.34
CA LEU A 64 -11.36 -4.52 -2.67
C LEU A 64 -11.24 -5.56 -1.55
N LEU A 65 -12.37 -5.89 -0.92
CA LEU A 65 -12.46 -6.96 0.06
C LEU A 65 -13.23 -8.14 -0.53
N ALA A 66 -12.78 -9.37 -0.25
CA ALA A 66 -13.56 -10.59 -0.46
C ALA A 66 -13.96 -11.15 0.90
N GLY A 67 -15.23 -11.00 1.28
CA GLY A 67 -15.64 -11.14 2.67
C GLY A 67 -14.99 -10.06 3.55
N ASP A 68 -14.26 -10.46 4.58
CA ASP A 68 -13.48 -9.60 5.48
C ASP A 68 -12.00 -9.47 5.09
N ARG A 69 -11.58 -10.18 4.04
CA ARG A 69 -10.17 -10.25 3.62
C ARG A 69 -9.87 -9.20 2.57
N LEU A 70 -8.84 -8.40 2.81
CA LEU A 70 -8.31 -7.50 1.80
C LEU A 70 -7.77 -8.31 0.60
N LYS A 71 -8.11 -7.86 -0.62
CA LYS A 71 -7.65 -8.46 -1.89
C LYS A 71 -6.69 -7.55 -2.64
N SER A 72 -7.02 -6.26 -2.72
CA SER A 72 -6.21 -5.26 -3.41
C SER A 72 -6.60 -3.86 -2.96
N GLY A 73 -5.80 -2.87 -3.35
CA GLY A 73 -6.10 -1.47 -3.14
C GLY A 73 -5.30 -0.57 -4.06
N THR A 74 -5.86 0.60 -4.36
CA THR A 74 -5.22 1.65 -5.15
C THR A 74 -5.35 2.98 -4.42
N PHE A 75 -4.32 3.79 -4.49
CA PHE A 75 -4.27 5.10 -3.85
C PHE A 75 -3.56 6.11 -4.73
N GLU A 76 -4.06 7.34 -4.74
CA GLU A 76 -3.40 8.49 -5.33
C GLU A 76 -3.18 9.56 -4.27
N VAL A 77 -1.99 10.16 -4.27
CA VAL A 77 -1.62 11.27 -3.39
C VAL A 77 -1.43 12.51 -4.24
N ASN A 78 -2.04 13.62 -3.83
CA ASN A 78 -1.91 14.93 -4.47
C ASN A 78 -0.70 15.67 -3.91
N LEU A 79 0.40 15.67 -4.67
CA LEU A 79 1.64 16.34 -4.28
C LEU A 79 1.56 17.87 -4.43
N LYS A 80 0.63 18.40 -5.24
CA LYS A 80 0.37 19.86 -5.30
C LYS A 80 -0.12 20.40 -3.96
N ALA A 81 -0.87 19.58 -3.22
CA ALA A 81 -1.37 19.93 -1.90
C ALA A 81 -0.45 19.50 -0.74
N LEU A 82 0.80 19.11 -1.03
CA LEU A 82 1.78 18.81 0.01
C LEU A 82 2.05 20.04 0.89
N THR A 83 2.10 19.81 2.20
CA THR A 83 2.37 20.83 3.22
C THR A 83 3.55 20.43 4.10
N VAL A 84 4.14 21.41 4.79
CA VAL A 84 5.03 21.24 5.95
C VAL A 84 4.26 21.74 7.17
N SER A 85 4.17 20.94 8.23
CA SER A 85 3.29 21.20 9.38
C SER A 85 4.03 21.54 10.68
N ASP A 86 5.32 21.22 10.78
CA ASP A 86 6.13 21.46 11.98
C ASP A 86 6.84 22.83 11.99
N LEU A 87 6.91 23.52 10.85
CA LEU A 87 7.50 24.85 10.75
C LEU A 87 6.43 25.94 10.89
N THR A 88 6.48 26.68 12.01
CA THR A 88 5.57 27.80 12.31
C THR A 88 6.00 29.13 11.67
N ASP A 89 7.29 29.30 11.38
CA ASP A 89 7.82 30.44 10.64
C ASP A 89 7.38 30.36 9.17
N ALA A 90 6.55 31.32 8.74
CA ALA A 90 5.88 31.29 7.44
C ALA A 90 6.88 31.31 6.27
N ASP A 91 7.96 32.08 6.36
CA ASP A 91 8.96 32.20 5.29
C ASP A 91 9.79 30.92 5.15
N LYS A 92 10.21 30.33 6.27
CA LYS A 92 10.93 29.04 6.26
C LYS A 92 10.03 27.90 5.77
N ASN A 93 8.77 27.91 6.20
CA ASN A 93 7.77 26.94 5.75
C ASN A 93 7.57 27.03 4.23
N ALA A 94 7.29 28.23 3.71
CA ALA A 94 7.09 28.47 2.29
C ALA A 94 8.32 28.07 1.45
N LYS A 95 9.53 28.39 1.93
CA LYS A 95 10.78 27.96 1.29
C LYS A 95 10.91 26.44 1.22
N LEU A 96 10.64 25.73 2.31
CA LEU A 96 10.73 24.27 2.32
C LEU A 96 9.65 23.63 1.44
N VAL A 97 8.40 24.08 1.53
CA VAL A 97 7.30 23.61 0.67
C VAL A 97 7.65 23.82 -0.81
N GLY A 98 8.15 25.01 -1.16
CA GLY A 98 8.60 25.31 -2.51
C GLY A 98 9.70 24.36 -2.98
N HIS A 99 10.72 24.16 -2.14
CA HIS A 99 11.83 23.26 -2.48
C HIS A 99 11.38 21.81 -2.66
N LEU A 100 10.52 21.28 -1.79
CA LEU A 100 9.99 19.91 -1.93
C LEU A 100 9.21 19.73 -3.24
N LYS A 101 8.63 20.80 -3.80
CA LYS A 101 7.86 20.75 -5.04
C LYS A 101 8.71 20.87 -6.31
N ASN A 102 9.95 21.35 -6.20
CA ASN A 102 10.84 21.57 -7.34
C ASN A 102 11.33 20.27 -7.99
N ASP A 103 11.88 20.40 -9.20
CA ASP A 103 12.36 19.30 -10.05
C ASP A 103 13.50 18.48 -9.44
N ASP A 104 14.31 19.05 -8.57
CA ASP A 104 15.37 18.34 -7.83
C ASP A 104 14.81 17.49 -6.67
N PHE A 105 13.55 17.72 -6.30
CA PHE A 105 12.79 16.92 -5.35
C PHE A 105 11.62 16.18 -6.03
N PHE A 106 10.36 16.44 -5.65
CA PHE A 106 9.22 15.69 -6.20
C PHE A 106 8.84 16.09 -7.64
N GLY A 107 9.30 17.25 -8.15
CA GLY A 107 9.02 17.72 -9.51
C GLY A 107 7.53 17.84 -9.80
N VAL A 108 6.79 18.47 -8.89
CA VAL A 108 5.32 18.41 -8.79
C VAL A 108 4.60 19.03 -9.99
N GLU A 109 5.23 19.96 -10.69
CA GLU A 109 4.68 20.50 -11.95
C GLU A 109 4.55 19.42 -13.04
N LYS A 110 5.54 18.52 -13.13
CA LYS A 110 5.55 17.40 -14.09
C LYS A 110 4.86 16.15 -13.54
N TYR A 111 5.00 15.92 -12.23
CA TYR A 111 4.53 14.73 -11.54
C TYR A 111 3.61 15.13 -10.37
N PRO A 112 2.38 15.59 -10.64
CA PRO A 112 1.50 16.13 -9.62
C PRO A 112 0.97 15.07 -8.64
N THR A 113 1.12 13.78 -8.97
CA THR A 113 0.58 12.66 -8.19
C THR A 113 1.62 11.58 -7.95
N ALA A 114 1.61 11.03 -6.74
CA ALA A 114 2.21 9.72 -6.43
C ALA A 114 1.11 8.65 -6.33
N ARG A 115 1.44 7.39 -6.63
CA ARG A 115 0.46 6.30 -6.71
C ARG A 115 0.95 5.06 -5.99
N LEU A 116 0.06 4.33 -5.35
CA LEU A 116 0.32 3.01 -4.79
C LEU A 116 -0.74 2.03 -5.28
N ALA A 117 -0.31 0.91 -5.84
CA ALA A 117 -1.17 -0.21 -6.21
C ALA A 117 -0.73 -1.47 -5.45
N ILE A 118 -1.59 -1.99 -4.58
CA ILE A 118 -1.33 -3.22 -3.83
C ILE A 118 -1.45 -4.42 -4.77
N ALA A 119 -0.37 -5.18 -4.90
CA ALA A 119 -0.25 -6.32 -5.80
C ALA A 119 -0.36 -7.66 -5.07
N SER A 120 0.12 -7.75 -3.82
CA SER A 120 0.05 -8.95 -3.00
C SER A 120 -0.40 -8.62 -1.58
N VAL A 121 -1.23 -9.51 -1.03
CA VAL A 121 -1.83 -9.36 0.30
C VAL A 121 -1.63 -10.67 1.06
N THR A 122 -0.78 -10.63 2.07
CA THR A 122 -0.51 -11.77 2.95
C THR A 122 -1.04 -11.49 4.35
N PRO A 123 -2.14 -12.11 4.79
CA PRO A 123 -2.65 -11.96 6.15
C PRO A 123 -1.65 -12.52 7.17
N THR A 124 -1.47 -11.80 8.28
CA THR A 124 -0.56 -12.19 9.37
C THR A 124 -1.29 -12.37 10.72
N GLY A 125 -2.62 -12.42 10.71
CA GLY A 125 -3.47 -12.58 11.91
C GLY A 125 -3.98 -11.25 12.47
N ASP A 126 -5.08 -11.29 13.24
CA ASP A 126 -5.68 -10.14 13.94
C ASP A 126 -5.96 -8.91 13.06
N GLY A 127 -6.37 -9.12 11.80
CA GLY A 127 -6.58 -8.05 10.83
C GLY A 127 -5.29 -7.38 10.32
N LYS A 128 -4.12 -7.93 10.65
CA LYS A 128 -2.82 -7.47 10.15
C LYS A 128 -2.48 -8.17 8.82
N TYR A 129 -1.74 -7.44 8.01
CA TYR A 129 -1.29 -7.88 6.69
C TYR A 129 0.16 -7.47 6.45
N SER A 130 0.90 -8.31 5.75
CA SER A 130 2.07 -7.91 4.98
C SER A 130 1.61 -7.63 3.55
N LEU A 131 1.74 -6.37 3.14
CA LEU A 131 1.33 -5.90 1.82
C LEU A 131 2.57 -5.70 0.95
N GLU A 132 2.45 -6.09 -0.32
CA GLU A 132 3.41 -5.72 -1.36
C GLU A 132 2.67 -4.99 -2.47
N GLY A 133 3.28 -3.91 -2.95
CA GLY A 133 2.66 -3.07 -3.96
C GLY A 133 3.68 -2.36 -4.83
N LYS A 134 3.18 -1.75 -5.89
CA LYS A 134 3.93 -0.92 -6.82
C LYS A 134 3.73 0.53 -6.39
N LEU A 135 4.79 1.17 -5.89
CA LEU A 135 4.81 2.58 -5.52
C LEU A 135 5.43 3.37 -6.68
N THR A 136 4.69 4.36 -7.17
CA THR A 136 5.14 5.27 -8.23
C THR A 136 5.30 6.67 -7.66
N ILE A 137 6.52 7.20 -7.71
CA ILE A 137 6.86 8.58 -7.34
C ILE A 137 7.69 9.15 -8.49
N LYS A 138 7.39 10.40 -8.91
CA LYS A 138 8.12 11.06 -10.00
C LYS A 138 8.16 10.25 -11.32
N GLY A 139 7.07 9.52 -11.59
CA GLY A 139 6.94 8.63 -12.76
C GLY A 139 7.73 7.32 -12.68
N ILE A 140 8.55 7.11 -11.65
CA ILE A 140 9.36 5.92 -11.45
C ILE A 140 8.63 4.96 -10.52
N THR A 141 8.55 3.68 -10.90
CA THR A 141 7.81 2.66 -10.14
C THR A 141 8.76 1.64 -9.55
N HIS A 142 8.64 1.40 -8.24
CA HIS A 142 9.35 0.34 -7.53
C HIS A 142 8.41 -0.48 -6.66
N ASP A 143 8.81 -1.71 -6.39
CA ASP A 143 8.13 -2.55 -5.41
C ASP A 143 8.40 -2.04 -3.99
N ILE A 144 7.36 -2.06 -3.17
CA ILE A 144 7.42 -1.73 -1.75
C ILE A 144 6.69 -2.79 -0.94
N LYS A 145 7.24 -3.13 0.21
CA LYS A 145 6.66 -4.06 1.18
C LYS A 145 6.49 -3.37 2.52
N PHE A 146 5.32 -3.50 3.13
CA PHE A 146 5.02 -2.85 4.40
C PHE A 146 3.92 -3.57 5.18
N PRO A 147 3.94 -3.48 6.52
CA PRO A 147 2.86 -3.98 7.34
C PRO A 147 1.66 -3.01 7.33
N ALA A 148 0.45 -3.56 7.41
CA ALA A 148 -0.77 -2.78 7.59
C ALA A 148 -1.72 -3.49 8.56
N GLN A 149 -2.55 -2.71 9.24
CA GLN A 149 -3.65 -3.19 10.08
C GLN A 149 -4.96 -2.73 9.46
N LEU A 150 -5.92 -3.64 9.34
CA LEU A 150 -7.28 -3.36 8.90
C LEU A 150 -8.24 -3.57 10.07
N LYS A 151 -9.23 -2.68 10.19
CA LYS A 151 -10.37 -2.81 11.09
C LYS A 151 -11.64 -2.42 10.35
N THR A 152 -12.70 -3.19 10.55
CA THR A 152 -14.03 -2.89 10.00
C THR A 152 -15.02 -2.76 11.14
N GLU A 153 -15.63 -1.59 11.29
CA GLU A 153 -16.57 -1.26 12.35
C GLU A 153 -17.77 -0.53 11.75
N SER A 154 -18.99 -1.01 12.01
CA SER A 154 -20.24 -0.40 11.52
C SER A 154 -20.25 -0.14 10.00
N GLY A 155 -19.66 -1.06 9.22
CA GLY A 155 -19.55 -0.94 7.76
C GLY A 155 -18.48 0.04 7.27
N LYS A 156 -17.78 0.75 8.17
CA LYS A 156 -16.63 1.60 7.84
C LYS A 156 -15.34 0.81 7.98
N LEU A 157 -14.47 0.93 6.99
CA LEU A 157 -13.15 0.32 7.00
C LEU A 157 -12.11 1.37 7.40
N THR A 158 -11.21 1.02 8.31
CA THR A 158 -10.03 1.81 8.67
C THR A 158 -8.78 0.96 8.47
N ALA A 159 -7.84 1.45 7.68
CA ALA A 159 -6.53 0.83 7.49
C ALA A 159 -5.44 1.76 8.04
N THR A 160 -4.47 1.22 8.77
CA THR A 160 -3.28 1.96 9.20
C THR A 160 -2.01 1.26 8.71
N ALA A 161 -1.02 2.05 8.31
CA ALA A 161 0.26 1.54 7.83
C ALA A 161 1.39 2.54 8.11
N LYS A 162 2.60 2.01 8.29
CA LYS A 162 3.83 2.80 8.27
C LYS A 162 4.75 2.27 7.18
N LEU A 163 5.17 3.15 6.28
CA LEU A 163 6.07 2.82 5.17
C LEU A 163 7.39 3.57 5.37
N THR A 164 8.49 2.93 4.99
CA THR A 164 9.78 3.60 4.83
C THR A 164 10.14 3.53 3.35
N VAL A 165 10.51 4.67 2.78
CA VAL A 165 10.74 4.81 1.34
C VAL A 165 12.11 5.45 1.13
N ASP A 166 12.96 4.76 0.39
CA ASP A 166 14.22 5.31 -0.11
C ASP A 166 13.92 6.23 -1.31
N ARG A 167 14.08 7.54 -1.11
CA ARG A 167 13.79 8.56 -2.12
C ARG A 167 14.74 8.51 -3.32
N THR A 168 15.95 7.97 -3.15
CA THR A 168 16.97 7.96 -4.21
C THR A 168 16.59 7.00 -5.34
N LYS A 169 15.84 5.94 -5.04
CA LYS A 169 15.25 5.04 -6.03
C LYS A 169 14.34 5.76 -7.02
N TYR A 170 13.76 6.88 -6.62
CA TYR A 170 12.87 7.69 -7.45
C TYR A 170 13.55 8.92 -8.05
N GLY A 171 14.89 8.90 -8.13
CA GLY A 171 15.68 10.00 -8.71
C GLY A 171 15.63 11.29 -7.88
N ILE A 172 15.30 11.19 -6.59
CA ILE A 172 15.35 12.30 -5.64
C ILE A 172 16.70 12.23 -4.92
N ASN A 173 17.76 12.74 -5.55
CA ASN A 173 19.12 12.58 -5.02
C ASN A 173 19.62 13.80 -4.25
N TYR A 174 18.89 14.94 -4.31
CA TYR A 174 19.29 16.17 -3.63
C TYR A 174 19.62 15.92 -2.16
N GLY A 175 20.76 16.38 -1.66
CA GLY A 175 21.09 16.22 -0.24
C GLY A 175 21.45 14.80 0.19
N SER A 176 21.48 13.80 -0.72
CA SER A 176 21.79 12.42 -0.38
C SER A 176 23.29 12.22 -0.17
N LYS A 177 23.67 11.61 0.96
CA LYS A 177 25.06 11.23 1.21
C LYS A 177 25.53 10.12 0.26
N SER A 178 24.62 9.28 -0.23
CA SER A 178 24.90 8.19 -1.17
C SER A 178 25.31 8.68 -2.57
N PHE A 179 24.98 9.93 -2.90
CA PHE A 179 25.33 10.57 -4.19
C PHE A 179 26.37 11.69 -4.06
N PHE A 180 26.58 12.22 -2.84
CA PHE A 180 27.46 13.36 -2.59
C PHE A 180 28.29 13.12 -1.32
N GLU A 181 29.51 12.60 -1.50
CA GLU A 181 30.38 12.14 -0.39
C GLU A 181 30.75 13.26 0.60
N THR A 182 30.90 14.50 0.13
CA THR A 182 31.40 15.64 0.93
C THR A 182 30.30 16.53 1.52
N ILE A 183 29.08 16.01 1.68
CA ILE A 183 27.92 16.83 2.07
C ILE A 183 27.83 17.18 3.57
N GLY A 184 28.52 16.42 4.44
CA GLY A 184 28.59 16.68 5.89
C GLY A 184 27.21 16.82 6.55
N ASP A 185 27.07 17.80 7.44
CA ASP A 185 25.87 18.05 8.24
C ASP A 185 24.64 18.49 7.41
N LYS A 186 24.84 18.79 6.12
CA LYS A 186 23.74 19.10 5.19
C LYS A 186 23.07 17.84 4.64
N ALA A 187 23.58 16.65 4.95
CA ALA A 187 23.00 15.39 4.51
C ALA A 187 21.54 15.26 4.94
N ILE A 188 20.70 14.91 3.96
CA ILE A 188 19.32 14.49 4.11
C ILE A 188 19.32 12.97 3.92
N TYR A 189 18.75 12.24 4.88
CA TYR A 189 18.67 10.79 4.78
C TYR A 189 17.89 10.37 3.52
N ASP A 190 18.30 9.23 2.97
CA ASP A 190 17.67 8.66 1.77
C ASP A 190 16.27 8.15 2.10
N ASP A 191 16.10 7.62 3.31
CA ASP A 191 14.80 7.17 3.81
C ASP A 191 13.95 8.34 4.33
N PHE A 192 12.69 8.35 3.91
CA PHE A 192 11.61 9.08 4.57
C PHE A 192 10.51 8.11 4.98
N THR A 193 9.71 8.48 5.99
CA THR A 193 8.61 7.64 6.46
C THR A 193 7.25 8.21 6.11
N LEU A 194 6.29 7.33 5.91
CA LEU A 194 4.88 7.66 5.71
C LEU A 194 4.07 6.97 6.80
N ASP A 195 3.36 7.75 7.60
CA ASP A 195 2.36 7.27 8.55
C ASP A 195 0.97 7.52 7.96
N VAL A 196 0.27 6.43 7.65
CA VAL A 196 -0.95 6.45 6.84
C VAL A 196 -2.13 5.91 7.64
N THR A 197 -3.22 6.67 7.65
CA THR A 197 -4.54 6.23 8.07
C THR A 197 -5.50 6.41 6.91
N VAL A 198 -6.09 5.33 6.43
CA VAL A 198 -7.13 5.34 5.40
C VAL A 198 -8.45 5.00 6.04
N VAL A 199 -9.46 5.82 5.78
CA VAL A 199 -10.85 5.52 6.07
C VAL A 199 -11.57 5.30 4.74
N ALA A 200 -12.37 4.24 4.64
CA ALA A 200 -13.10 3.91 3.43
C ALA A 200 -14.51 3.39 3.74
N ILE A 201 -15.45 3.66 2.85
CA ILE A 201 -16.86 3.26 2.95
C ILE A 201 -17.27 2.42 1.74
N PRO A 202 -18.22 1.48 1.87
CA PRO A 202 -18.69 0.67 0.75
C PRO A 202 -19.20 1.57 -0.39
N SER A 203 -18.79 1.30 -1.62
CA SER A 203 -19.15 2.14 -2.78
C SER A 203 -20.66 2.24 -3.00
N ASN A 204 -21.41 1.21 -2.59
CA ASN A 204 -22.87 1.18 -2.70
C ASN A 204 -23.57 2.05 -1.65
N ALA A 205 -22.86 2.51 -0.61
CA ALA A 205 -23.40 3.40 0.42
C ALA A 205 -23.39 4.89 0.02
N VAL A 206 -22.83 5.22 -1.16
CA VAL A 206 -22.76 6.59 -1.67
C VAL A 206 -24.05 7.01 -2.42
N ALA A 207 -24.89 6.04 -2.80
CA ALA A 207 -26.11 6.28 -3.60
C ALA A 207 -27.32 6.79 -2.81
N SER A 208 -27.17 7.14 -1.53
CA SER A 208 -28.28 7.54 -0.65
C SER A 208 -28.07 8.89 0.05
N ARG A 209 -27.35 9.82 -0.58
CA ARG A 209 -27.30 11.22 -0.15
C ARG A 209 -27.68 12.16 -1.28
#